data_AF-A0A846PZZ2-F1
#
_entry.id   AF-A0A846PZZ2-F1
#
_cell.length_a   1.000
_cell.length_b   1.000
_cell.length_c   1.000
_cell.angle_alpha   90.00
_cell.angle_beta   90.00
_cell.angle_gamma   90.00
#
_symmetry.space_group_name_H-M   'P 1'
#
loop_
_entity.id
_entity.type
_entity.pdbx_description
1 polymer ?
#
loop_
_entity_poly.entity_id
_entity_poly.type
_entity_poly.pdbx_seq_one_letter_code
_entity_poly.pdbx_strand_id
1 'polypeptide(L)'
;MKYLKYLLIVTAYLTASFFLLSDSYIFCQELNEAGHLRGLSQYVEKRMEEWKVPGIAIGVIQNDSVLFLKGFGFRDISKKLPVTPQTLFGIASITKTFTAATVGILCDEGKLGWNTRIAEHVPDFRLYDEYATYHATVRDLLSHR
;
A
#
# COMPACT_ATOMS: atom_id res chain seq x y z
N MET A 1 -43.31 -25.07 27.69
CA MET A 1 -42.79 -25.81 26.51
C MET A 1 -42.89 -25.07 25.17
N LYS A 2 -43.89 -24.21 24.90
CA LYS A 2 -43.97 -23.45 23.62
C LYS A 2 -42.80 -22.47 23.41
N TYR A 3 -42.37 -21.76 24.46
CA TYR A 3 -41.31 -20.74 24.37
C TYR A 3 -39.90 -21.31 24.13
N LEU A 4 -39.61 -22.53 24.63
CA LEU A 4 -38.31 -23.17 24.45
C LEU A 4 -38.07 -23.58 22.97
N LYS A 5 -39.14 -23.95 22.26
CA LYS A 5 -39.07 -24.22 20.81
C LYS A 5 -38.82 -22.95 19.99
N TYR A 6 -39.44 -21.82 20.36
CA TYR A 6 -39.19 -20.54 19.70
C TYR A 6 -37.76 -20.04 19.92
N LEU A 7 -37.22 -20.19 21.14
CA LEU A 7 -35.85 -19.78 21.44
C LEU A 7 -34.83 -20.58 20.61
N LEU A 8 -34.99 -21.91 20.51
CA LEU A 8 -34.13 -22.76 19.70
C LEU A 8 -34.19 -22.44 18.20
N ILE A 9 -35.39 -22.12 17.68
CA ILE A 9 -35.58 -21.73 16.29
C ILE A 9 -34.89 -20.39 16.02
N VAL A 10 -35.07 -19.40 16.88
CA VAL A 10 -34.46 -18.07 16.72
C VAL A 10 -32.93 -18.14 16.79
N THR A 11 -32.37 -18.94 17.71
CA THR A 11 -30.90 -19.12 17.78
C THR A 11 -30.37 -19.83 16.55
N ALA A 12 -31.08 -20.83 16.01
CA ALA A 12 -30.66 -21.54 14.79
C ALA A 12 -30.67 -20.61 13.56
N TYR A 13 -31.67 -19.73 13.45
CA TYR A 13 -31.72 -18.72 12.37
C TYR A 13 -30.61 -17.67 12.50
N LEU A 14 -30.30 -17.21 13.72
CA LEU A 14 -29.20 -16.26 13.94
C LEU A 14 -27.83 -16.85 13.59
N THR A 15 -27.58 -18.12 13.93
CA THR A 15 -26.32 -18.79 13.55
C THR A 15 -26.24 -19.10 12.06
N ALA A 16 -27.36 -19.46 11.42
CA ALA A 16 -27.40 -19.71 9.98
C ALA A 16 -27.19 -18.43 9.16
N SER A 17 -27.78 -17.30 9.58
CA SER A 17 -27.56 -16.01 8.94
C SER A 17 -26.12 -15.51 9.10
N PHE A 18 -25.47 -15.78 10.24
CA PHE A 18 -24.06 -15.41 10.44
C PHE A 18 -23.11 -16.22 9.54
N PHE A 19 -23.40 -17.50 9.31
CA PHE A 19 -22.59 -18.36 8.43
C PHE A 19 -22.78 -18.03 6.94
N LEU A 20 -24.00 -17.66 6.52
CA LEU A 20 -24.27 -17.25 5.14
C LEU A 20 -23.71 -15.87 4.79
N LEU A 21 -23.51 -15.00 5.79
CA LEU A 21 -22.87 -13.70 5.60
C LEU A 21 -21.33 -13.77 5.59
N SER A 22 -20.70 -14.81 6.15
CA SER A 22 -19.24 -14.95 6.14
C SER A 22 -18.67 -15.45 4.82
N ASP A 23 -19.45 -16.16 4.00
CA ASP A 23 -19.00 -16.66 2.69
C ASP A 23 -18.94 -15.56 1.60
N SER A 24 -19.52 -14.39 1.88
CA SER A 24 -19.63 -13.29 0.90
C SER A 24 -18.37 -12.39 0.80
N TYR A 25 -17.34 -12.62 1.62
CA TYR A 25 -16.15 -11.75 1.68
C TYR A 25 -14.86 -12.36 1.12
N ILE A 26 -14.90 -13.56 0.54
CA ILE A 26 -13.74 -14.12 -0.18
C ILE A 26 -13.96 -13.96 -1.68
N PHE A 27 -13.98 -12.72 -2.16
CA PHE A 27 -13.68 -12.47 -3.57
C PHE A 27 -12.16 -12.57 -3.75
N CYS A 28 -11.66 -13.80 -3.85
CA CYS A 28 -10.31 -14.02 -4.37
C CYS A 28 -10.37 -13.70 -5.87
N GLN A 29 -9.87 -12.53 -6.27
CA GLN A 29 -9.83 -12.17 -7.68
C GLN A 29 -8.98 -13.19 -8.45
N GLU A 30 -9.56 -13.81 -9.47
CA GLU A 30 -8.82 -14.69 -10.37
C GLU A 30 -7.88 -13.82 -11.22
N LEU A 31 -6.57 -13.93 -10.96
CA LEU A 31 -5.54 -13.21 -11.69
C LEU A 31 -5.31 -13.85 -13.06
N ASN A 32 -6.17 -13.51 -14.03
CA ASN A 32 -5.86 -13.76 -15.44
C ASN A 32 -5.16 -12.53 -16.01
N GLU A 33 -3.97 -12.71 -16.60
CA GLU A 33 -3.25 -11.62 -17.27
C GLU A 33 -4.19 -10.97 -18.28
N ALA A 34 -4.59 -9.72 -18.02
CA ALA A 34 -5.48 -9.00 -18.90
C ALA A 34 -4.88 -9.01 -20.32
N GLY A 35 -5.71 -9.18 -21.36
CA GLY A 35 -5.22 -9.40 -22.71
C GLY A 35 -4.25 -8.34 -23.26
N HIS A 36 -4.25 -7.14 -22.66
CA HIS A 36 -3.35 -6.02 -22.96
C HIS A 36 -2.00 -6.07 -22.21
N LEU A 37 -1.85 -6.93 -21.20
CA LEU A 37 -0.59 -7.18 -20.46
C LEU A 37 0.18 -8.39 -20.98
N ARG A 38 -0.34 -9.08 -22.02
CA ARG A 38 0.37 -10.16 -22.70
C ARG A 38 1.76 -9.68 -23.13
N GLY A 39 2.79 -10.44 -22.77
CA GLY A 39 4.19 -10.09 -23.07
C GLY A 39 4.91 -9.32 -21.96
N LEU A 40 4.21 -8.84 -20.92
CA LEU A 40 4.83 -8.11 -19.81
C LEU A 40 5.86 -8.96 -19.08
N SER A 41 5.55 -10.23 -18.82
CA SER A 41 6.48 -11.17 -18.17
C SER A 41 7.79 -11.28 -18.95
N GLN A 42 7.72 -11.51 -20.27
CA GLN A 42 8.89 -11.66 -21.13
C GLN A 42 9.70 -10.35 -21.23
N TYR A 43 9.00 -9.21 -21.29
CA TYR A 43 9.64 -7.90 -21.28
C TYR A 43 10.45 -7.68 -19.99
N VAL A 44 9.86 -8.00 -18.84
CA VAL A 44 10.49 -7.84 -17.52
C VAL A 44 11.71 -8.74 -17.39
N GLU A 45 11.58 -10.03 -17.72
CA GLU A 45 12.69 -10.99 -17.66
C GLU A 45 13.87 -10.54 -18.53
N LYS A 46 13.60 -10.07 -19.76
CA LYS A 46 14.64 -9.53 -20.65
C LYS A 46 15.35 -8.32 -20.04
N ARG A 47 14.61 -7.37 -19.44
CA ARG A 47 15.22 -6.19 -18.81
C ARG A 47 16.00 -6.53 -17.55
N MET A 48 15.54 -7.51 -16.77
CA MET A 48 16.27 -7.99 -15.60
C MET A 48 17.63 -8.57 -15.99
N GLU A 49 17.69 -9.32 -17.09
CA GLU A 49 18.95 -9.83 -17.63
C GLU A 49 19.88 -8.69 -18.08
N GLU A 50 19.37 -7.76 -18.89
CA GLU A 50 20.13 -6.61 -19.39
C GLU A 50 20.71 -5.73 -18.27
N TRP A 51 19.92 -5.47 -17.21
CA TRP A 51 20.31 -4.59 -16.11
C TRP A 51 20.86 -5.34 -14.90
N LYS A 52 21.00 -6.66 -15.00
CA LYS A 52 21.51 -7.53 -13.93
C LYS A 52 20.73 -7.37 -12.63
N VAL A 53 19.41 -7.26 -12.73
CA VAL A 53 18.50 -7.14 -11.59
C VAL A 53 18.20 -8.54 -11.05
N PRO A 54 18.56 -8.86 -9.80
CA PRO A 54 18.44 -10.23 -9.28
C PRO A 54 17.00 -10.65 -8.99
N GLY A 55 16.12 -9.70 -8.67
CA GLY A 55 14.72 -9.96 -8.41
C GLY A 55 13.88 -8.68 -8.38
N ILE A 56 12.62 -8.78 -8.81
CA ILE A 56 11.66 -7.68 -8.84
C ILE A 56 10.24 -8.23 -8.62
N ALA A 57 9.38 -7.43 -7.99
CA ALA A 57 7.95 -7.70 -7.91
C ALA A 57 7.18 -6.59 -8.64
N ILE A 58 6.15 -6.97 -9.41
CA ILE A 58 5.33 -6.04 -10.19
C ILE A 58 3.86 -6.30 -9.89
N GLY A 59 3.15 -5.22 -9.56
CA GLY A 59 1.70 -5.18 -9.45
C GLY A 59 1.12 -4.14 -10.41
N VAL A 60 0.04 -4.48 -11.11
CA VAL A 60 -0.73 -3.56 -11.97
C VAL A 60 -2.16 -3.54 -11.46
N ILE A 61 -2.64 -2.35 -11.09
CA ILE A 61 -3.99 -2.12 -10.59
C ILE A 61 -4.69 -1.13 -11.52
N GLN A 62 -5.93 -1.44 -11.90
CA GLN A 62 -6.79 -0.58 -12.72
C GLN A 62 -8.22 -0.73 -12.24
N ASN A 63 -8.93 0.39 -12.06
CA ASN A 63 -10.34 0.41 -11.61
C ASN A 63 -10.54 -0.49 -10.38
N ASP A 64 -9.70 -0.28 -9.35
CA ASP A 64 -9.70 -1.03 -8.09
C ASP A 64 -9.50 -2.55 -8.20
N SER A 65 -9.07 -3.03 -9.38
CA SER A 65 -8.84 -4.45 -9.66
C SER A 65 -7.37 -4.73 -9.94
N VAL A 66 -6.83 -5.80 -9.36
CA VAL A 66 -5.45 -6.24 -9.60
C VAL A 66 -5.41 -7.02 -10.92
N LEU A 67 -4.82 -6.44 -11.96
CA LEU A 67 -4.74 -7.06 -13.29
C LEU A 67 -3.50 -7.95 -13.47
N PHE A 68 -2.47 -7.72 -12.65
CA PHE A 68 -1.22 -8.45 -12.69
C PHE A 68 -0.54 -8.34 -11.33
N LEU A 69 -0.03 -9.46 -10.80
CA LEU A 69 0.73 -9.47 -9.56
C LEU A 69 1.72 -10.64 -9.59
N LYS A 70 3.00 -10.35 -9.79
CA LYS A 70 4.02 -11.40 -9.99
C LYS A 70 5.38 -10.98 -9.46
N GLY A 71 6.10 -11.94 -8.89
CA GLY A 71 7.52 -11.85 -8.57
C GLY A 71 8.37 -12.52 -9.64
N PHE A 72 9.56 -11.98 -9.88
CA PHE A 72 10.54 -12.48 -10.82
C PHE A 72 11.91 -12.60 -10.14
N GLY A 73 12.70 -13.59 -10.54
CA GLY A 73 14.04 -13.81 -10.01
C GLY A 73 14.05 -14.22 -8.53
N PHE A 74 15.12 -13.86 -7.83
CA PHE A 74 15.40 -14.31 -6.46
C PHE A 74 15.55 -13.15 -5.49
N ARG A 75 14.91 -13.26 -4.32
CA ARG A 75 15.14 -12.36 -3.17
C ARG A 75 16.43 -12.69 -2.41
N ASP A 76 16.92 -13.92 -2.58
CA ASP A 76 18.23 -14.38 -2.11
C ASP A 76 18.84 -15.29 -3.17
N ILE A 77 19.89 -14.80 -3.84
CA ILE A 77 20.58 -15.51 -4.92
C ILE A 77 21.27 -16.77 -4.39
N SER A 78 21.90 -16.68 -3.22
CA SER A 78 22.67 -17.77 -2.64
C SER A 78 21.80 -18.96 -2.25
N LYS A 79 20.63 -18.68 -1.67
CA LYS A 79 19.64 -19.68 -1.25
C LYS A 79 18.61 -20.00 -2.32
N LYS A 80 18.69 -19.34 -3.49
CA LYS A 80 17.72 -19.44 -4.59
C LYS A 80 16.27 -19.25 -4.12
N LEU A 81 16.04 -18.31 -3.20
CA LEU A 81 14.69 -18.02 -2.73
C LEU A 81 13.98 -17.11 -3.73
N PRO A 82 12.81 -17.48 -4.28
CA PRO A 82 12.15 -16.68 -5.29
C PRO A 82 11.62 -15.38 -4.70
N VAL A 83 11.53 -14.35 -5.55
CA VAL A 83 10.66 -13.20 -5.25
C VAL A 83 9.21 -13.65 -5.41
N THR A 84 8.39 -13.32 -4.42
CA THR A 84 6.93 -13.49 -4.45
C THR A 84 6.25 -12.14 -4.26
N PRO A 85 4.94 -12.02 -4.55
CA PRO A 85 4.18 -10.81 -4.22
C PRO A 85 4.22 -10.40 -2.73
N GLN A 86 4.57 -11.33 -1.84
CA GLN A 86 4.70 -11.09 -0.40
C GLN A 86 6.14 -10.76 0.04
N THR A 87 7.08 -10.68 -0.91
CA THR A 87 8.47 -10.31 -0.59
C THR A 87 8.54 -8.82 -0.24
N LEU A 88 9.13 -8.52 0.93
CA LEU A 88 9.36 -7.16 1.37
C LEU A 88 10.64 -6.60 0.73
N PHE A 89 10.57 -5.35 0.27
CA PHE A 89 11.69 -4.60 -0.30
C PHE A 89 11.90 -3.31 0.49
N GLY A 90 13.15 -2.86 0.56
CA GLY A 90 13.42 -1.47 0.95
C GLY A 90 12.96 -0.54 -0.17
N ILE A 91 11.96 0.30 0.11
CA ILE A 91 11.33 1.18 -0.91
C ILE A 91 11.97 2.57 -1.05
N ALA A 92 13.00 2.85 -0.24
CA ALA A 92 13.78 4.09 -0.28
C ALA A 92 12.90 5.36 -0.35
N SER A 93 13.13 6.25 -1.32
CA SER A 93 12.40 7.53 -1.43
C SER A 93 10.90 7.39 -1.63
N ILE A 94 10.36 6.22 -1.99
CA ILE A 94 8.91 5.99 -2.02
C ILE A 94 8.29 6.18 -0.62
N THR A 95 9.06 5.99 0.45
CA THR A 95 8.61 6.30 1.82
C THR A 95 8.11 7.75 1.96
N LYS A 96 8.67 8.70 1.20
CA LYS A 96 8.23 10.11 1.22
C LYS A 96 6.77 10.27 0.80
N THR A 97 6.27 9.45 -0.13
CA THR A 97 4.88 9.50 -0.58
C THR A 97 3.92 9.13 0.56
N PHE A 98 4.30 8.14 1.38
CA PHE A 98 3.54 7.78 2.59
C PHE A 98 3.59 8.89 3.63
N THR A 99 4.77 9.47 3.89
CA THR A 99 4.89 10.63 4.80
C THR A 99 4.02 11.80 4.36
N ALA A 100 4.03 12.13 3.06
CA ALA A 100 3.21 13.21 2.49
C ALA A 100 1.71 12.91 2.62
N ALA A 101 1.28 11.67 2.36
CA ALA A 101 -0.11 11.26 2.54
C ALA A 101 -0.55 11.36 4.01
N THR A 102 0.28 10.91 4.96
CA THR A 102 0.00 11.05 6.39
C THR A 102 -0.15 12.51 6.81
N VAL A 103 0.74 13.39 6.32
CA VAL A 103 0.61 14.83 6.56
C VAL A 103 -0.68 15.39 5.94
N GLY A 104 -1.04 14.94 4.73
CA GLY A 104 -2.30 15.32 4.09
C GLY A 104 -3.54 14.96 4.92
N ILE A 105 -3.55 13.76 5.53
CA ILE A 105 -4.62 13.35 6.46
C ILE A 105 -4.67 14.29 7.66
N LEU A 106 -3.52 14.62 8.27
CA LEU A 106 -3.48 15.56 9.40
C LEU A 106 -3.97 16.97 9.01
N CYS A 107 -3.70 17.39 7.77
CA CYS A 107 -4.22 18.64 7.24
C CYS A 107 -5.73 18.62 7.02
N ASP A 108 -6.27 17.52 6.50
CA ASP A 108 -7.71 17.32 6.33
C ASP A 108 -8.44 17.30 7.68
N GLU A 109 -7.85 16.68 8.69
CA GLU A 109 -8.35 16.67 10.08
C GLU A 109 -8.20 18.01 10.82
N GLY A 110 -7.60 19.03 10.18
CA GLY A 110 -7.35 20.35 10.80
C GLY A 110 -6.29 20.34 11.92
N LYS A 111 -5.51 19.27 12.06
CA LYS A 111 -4.45 19.13 13.08
C LYS A 111 -3.14 19.80 12.68
N LEU A 112 -2.96 20.09 11.39
CA LEU A 112 -1.80 20.76 10.83
C LEU A 112 -2.22 21.60 9.62
N GLY A 113 -1.65 22.79 9.41
CA GLY A 113 -1.89 23.57 8.20
C GLY A 113 -0.78 23.42 7.17
N TRP A 114 -1.11 23.46 5.87
CA TRP A 114 -0.10 23.44 4.80
C TRP A 114 0.91 24.61 4.87
N ASN A 115 0.47 25.75 5.39
CA ASN A 115 1.30 26.96 5.52
C ASN A 115 1.85 27.13 6.94
N THR A 116 1.70 26.12 7.81
CA THR A 116 2.29 26.14 9.16
C THR A 116 3.81 26.14 9.03
N ARG A 117 4.48 27.01 9.77
CA ARG A 117 5.95 27.05 9.76
C ARG A 117 6.49 25.88 10.57
N ILE A 118 7.55 25.23 10.09
CA ILE A 118 8.14 24.09 10.79
C ILE A 118 8.67 24.48 12.17
N ALA A 119 9.24 25.66 12.27
CA ALA A 119 9.77 26.20 13.52
C ALA A 119 8.71 26.34 14.64
N GLU A 120 7.41 26.37 14.31
CA GLU A 120 6.33 26.39 15.31
C GLU A 120 6.18 25.05 16.04
N HIS A 121 6.54 23.94 15.38
CA HIS A 121 6.42 22.57 15.93
C HIS A 121 7.76 21.94 16.29
N VAL A 122 8.86 22.39 15.68
CA VAL A 122 10.21 21.87 15.88
C VAL A 122 11.12 23.05 16.24
N PRO A 123 11.23 23.42 17.54
CA PRO A 123 11.95 24.62 17.97
C PRO A 123 13.43 24.66 17.56
N ASP A 124 14.05 23.47 17.50
CA ASP A 124 15.46 23.30 17.12
C ASP A 124 15.66 23.16 15.60
N PHE A 125 14.62 23.39 14.80
CA PHE A 125 14.73 23.38 13.34
C PHE A 125 15.68 24.49 12.87
N ARG A 126 16.72 24.10 12.13
CA ARG A 126 17.72 25.01 11.57
C ARG A 126 18.10 24.53 10.17
N LEU A 127 18.06 25.45 9.22
CA LEU A 127 18.59 25.28 7.86
C LEU A 127 19.82 26.14 7.68
N TYR A 128 20.56 25.90 6.58
CA TYR A 128 21.71 26.72 6.22
C TYR A 128 21.33 28.19 6.01
N ASP A 129 20.18 28.43 5.38
CA ASP A 129 19.63 29.76 5.18
C ASP A 129 18.77 30.19 6.37
N GLU A 130 19.05 31.39 6.87
CA GLU A 130 18.37 31.95 8.05
C GLU A 130 16.90 32.25 7.74
N TYR A 131 16.59 32.75 6.54
CA TYR A 131 15.21 33.03 6.15
C TYR A 131 14.40 31.73 6.08
N ALA A 132 14.92 30.70 5.42
CA ALA A 132 14.28 29.39 5.32
C ALA A 132 14.09 28.74 6.70
N THR A 133 15.02 28.91 7.63
CA THR A 133 14.88 28.41 9.02
C THR A 133 13.59 28.89 9.68
N TYR A 134 13.24 30.17 9.51
CA TYR A 134 12.08 30.77 10.17
C TYR A 134 10.80 30.73 9.32
N HIS A 135 10.93 30.58 8.01
CA HIS A 135 9.81 30.72 7.08
C HIS A 135 9.40 29.44 6.35
N ALA A 136 10.23 28.38 6.37
CA ALA A 136 9.86 27.12 5.74
C ALA A 136 8.56 26.55 6.32
N THR A 137 7.64 26.23 5.42
CA THR A 137 6.33 25.67 5.76
C THR A 137 6.28 24.16 5.52
N VAL A 138 5.25 23.52 6.06
CA VAL A 138 4.92 22.10 5.76
C VAL A 138 4.89 21.84 4.25
N ARG A 139 4.29 22.76 3.48
CA ARG A 139 4.25 22.68 2.01
C ARG A 139 5.65 22.70 1.40
N ASP A 140 6.54 23.55 1.89
CA ASP A 140 7.90 23.67 1.35
C ASP A 140 8.70 22.37 1.56
N LEU A 141 8.59 21.75 2.75
CA LEU A 141 9.24 20.47 3.05
C LEU A 141 8.75 19.33 2.16
N LEU A 142 7.45 19.27 1.87
CA LEU A 142 6.86 18.21 1.06
C LEU A 142 7.02 18.44 -0.45
N SER A 143 7.34 19.67 -0.88
CA SER A 143 7.55 20.02 -2.28
C SER A 143 8.99 20.36 -2.63
N HIS A 144 9.92 20.21 -1.69
CA HIS A 144 11.36 20.47 -1.86
C HIS A 144 11.64 21.89 -2.37
N ARG A 145 11.07 22.90 -1.70
CA ARG A 145 11.24 24.32 -2.02
C ARG A 145 12.04 25.06 -0.96
#